data_AF-A0A7C4L0B3-F1
#
_entry.id   AF-A0A7C4L0B3-F1
#
_cell.length_a   1.000
_cell.length_b   1.000
_cell.length_c   1.000
_cell.angle_alpha   90.00
_cell.angle_beta   90.00
_cell.angle_gamma   90.00
#
_symmetry.space_group_name_H-M   'P 1'
#
loop_
_entity.id
_entity.type
_entity.pdbx_description
1 polymer ?
#
loop_
_entity_poly.entity_id
_entity_poly.type
_entity_poly.pdbx_seq_one_letter_code
_entity_poly.pdbx_strand_id
1 'polypeptide(L)'
;MQAESSQPEPTPSQTSPLEQTTPRLSPVAASLLRTLFTLLIALLMGALVMWVSGKDPLQAYRALLQTSLGSRTAVANSLLAATPILFT
;
A
#
# COMPACT_ATOMS: atom_id res chain seq x y z
N MET A 1 -34.30 55.03 9.18
CA MET A 1 -34.47 53.93 8.21
C MET A 1 -33.16 53.75 7.47
N GLN A 2 -32.59 52.54 7.58
CA GLN A 2 -31.46 51.98 6.82
C GLN A 2 -30.12 52.73 6.93
N ALA A 3 -28.99 52.09 7.17
CA ALA A 3 -28.63 50.76 7.64
C ALA A 3 -27.14 50.88 7.94
N GLU A 4 -26.65 50.12 8.92
CA GLU A 4 -25.25 49.74 8.98
C GLU A 4 -24.73 49.34 7.59
N SER A 5 -23.66 49.98 7.15
CA SER A 5 -22.71 49.38 6.20
C SER A 5 -21.29 49.65 6.69
N SER A 6 -21.02 49.12 7.88
CA SER A 6 -19.85 48.30 8.19
C SER A 6 -18.66 48.44 7.25
N GLN A 7 -17.72 49.33 7.58
CA GLN A 7 -16.32 48.91 7.59
C GLN A 7 -16.03 48.36 8.98
N PRO A 8 -15.33 47.21 9.14
CA PRO A 8 -13.94 47.06 8.67
C PRO A 8 -13.55 45.62 8.25
N GLU A 9 -12.44 45.44 7.51
CA GLU A 9 -11.36 44.48 7.89
C GLU A 9 -10.19 44.48 6.89
N PRO A 10 -8.97 44.15 7.37
CA PRO A 10 -7.71 44.21 6.65
C PRO A 10 -7.43 42.96 5.81
N THR A 11 -6.42 43.09 4.95
CA THR A 11 -5.81 42.10 4.06
C THR A 11 -5.64 40.69 4.66
N PRO A 12 -5.88 39.65 3.84
CA PRO A 12 -4.84 38.65 3.62
C PRO A 12 -4.63 38.50 2.10
N SER A 13 -3.44 38.75 1.55
CA SER A 13 -2.36 37.76 1.54
C SER A 13 -2.88 36.33 1.42
N GLN A 14 -3.76 36.08 0.44
CA GLN A 14 -4.09 34.76 -0.08
C GLN A 14 -3.38 34.69 -1.44
N THR A 15 -2.04 34.63 -1.43
CA THR A 15 -1.30 33.37 -1.41
C THR A 15 -1.62 32.58 -2.67
N SER A 16 -0.75 32.64 -3.67
CA SER A 16 -0.75 31.74 -4.82
C SER A 16 -0.89 30.30 -4.36
N PRO A 17 -1.77 29.51 -5.00
CA PRO A 17 -1.37 28.15 -5.34
C PRO A 17 -1.93 27.78 -6.73
N LEU A 18 -1.61 28.58 -7.75
CA LEU A 18 -1.72 28.10 -9.14
C LEU A 18 -0.57 27.14 -9.51
N GLU A 19 0.30 26.79 -8.55
CA GLU A 19 1.50 26.00 -8.77
C GLU A 19 1.43 24.60 -8.16
N GLN A 20 0.30 23.89 -8.31
CA GLN A 20 0.23 22.46 -7.95
C GLN A 20 -0.54 21.64 -8.98
N THR A 21 -0.24 21.85 -10.26
CA THR A 21 -0.56 20.87 -11.33
C THR A 21 0.62 19.92 -11.49
N THR A 22 1.06 19.27 -10.41
CA THR A 22 1.92 18.10 -10.55
C THR A 22 1.03 16.96 -11.06
N PRO A 23 1.31 16.34 -12.21
CA PRO A 23 0.57 15.17 -12.65
C PRO A 23 0.67 14.13 -11.53
N ARG A 24 -0.47 13.82 -10.91
CA ARG A 24 -0.59 12.80 -9.86
C ARG A 24 -0.39 11.43 -10.52
N LEU A 25 0.86 11.09 -10.82
CA LEU A 25 1.29 9.72 -11.05
C LEU A 25 0.83 8.93 -9.82
N SER A 26 0.00 7.91 -10.06
CA SER A 26 -0.92 7.37 -9.07
C SER A 26 -0.19 7.06 -7.74
N PRO A 27 -0.53 7.75 -6.64
CA PRO A 27 0.15 7.57 -5.34
C PRO A 27 0.06 6.12 -4.84
N VAL A 28 -0.93 5.37 -5.34
CA VAL A 28 -1.11 3.95 -5.11
C VAL A 28 0.04 3.12 -5.71
N ALA A 29 0.46 3.39 -6.96
CA ALA A 29 1.54 2.63 -7.59
C ALA A 29 2.87 2.83 -6.86
N ALA A 30 3.17 4.07 -6.46
CA ALA A 30 4.36 4.38 -5.66
C ALA A 30 4.32 3.69 -4.28
N SER A 31 3.15 3.66 -3.64
CA SER A 31 2.97 3.00 -2.34
C SER A 31 3.10 1.48 -2.45
N LEU A 32 2.50 0.86 -3.47
CA LEU A 32 2.62 -0.57 -3.74
C LEU A 32 4.07 -0.96 -4.04
N LEU A 33 4.79 -0.16 -4.84
CA LEU A 33 6.19 -0.43 -5.15
C LEU A 33 7.06 -0.40 -3.88
N ARG A 34 6.79 0.56 -2.98
CA ARG A 34 7.50 0.65 -1.70
C ARG A 34 7.18 -0.52 -0.76
N THR A 35 5.91 -0.93 -0.69
CA THR A 35 5.51 -2.13 0.06
C THR A 35 6.16 -3.38 -0.50
N LEU A 36 6.17 -3.53 -1.83
CA LEU A 36 6.78 -4.68 -2.51
C LEU A 36 8.29 -4.72 -2.28
N PHE A 37 8.96 -3.56 -2.29
CA PHE A 37 10.39 -3.46 -1.99
C PHE A 37 10.70 -3.87 -0.54
N THR A 38 9.89 -3.41 0.41
CA THR A 38 10.01 -3.78 1.83
C THR A 38 9.80 -5.29 2.02
N LEU A 39 8.78 -5.85 1.37
CA LEU A 39 8.50 -7.28 1.38
C LEU A 39 9.65 -8.09 0.80
N LEU A 40 10.24 -7.63 -0.31
CA LEU A 40 11.37 -8.29 -0.95
C LEU A 40 12.57 -8.34 -0.01
N ILE A 41 12.91 -7.23 0.65
CA ILE A 41 14.00 -7.20 1.65
C ILE A 41 13.74 -8.17 2.81
N ALA A 42 12.50 -8.20 3.32
CA ALA A 42 12.13 -9.14 4.37
C ALA A 42 12.31 -10.60 3.92
N LEU A 43 11.93 -10.91 2.67
CA LEU A 43 12.17 -12.22 2.06
C LEU A 43 13.67 -12.51 1.96
N LEU A 44 14.49 -11.57 1.49
CA LEU A 44 15.95 -11.75 1.41
C LEU A 44 16.57 -12.01 2.79
N MET A 45 16.10 -11.32 3.83
CA MET A 45 16.54 -11.57 5.20
C MET A 45 16.18 -12.98 5.68
N GLY A 46 14.94 -13.43 5.43
CA GLY A 46 14.55 -14.82 5.71
C GLY A 46 15.40 -15.83 4.91
N ALA A 47 15.77 -15.49 3.68
CA ALA A 47 16.53 -16.35 2.78
C ALA A 47 17.95 -16.53 3.32
N LEU A 48 18.55 -15.43 3.79
CA LEU A 48 19.85 -15.42 4.43
C LEU A 48 19.86 -16.33 5.67
N VAL A 49 18.83 -16.23 6.52
CA VAL A 49 18.68 -17.09 7.71
C VAL A 49 18.54 -18.57 7.32
N MET A 50 17.75 -18.89 6.31
CA MET A 50 17.62 -20.27 5.81
C MET A 50 18.93 -20.80 5.24
N TRP A 51 19.64 -19.98 4.48
CA TRP A 51 20.90 -20.35 3.86
C TRP A 51 21.98 -20.63 4.91
N VAL A 52 22.10 -19.78 5.93
CA VAL A 52 22.98 -20.01 7.10
C VAL A 52 22.58 -21.29 7.86
N SER A 53 21.29 -21.65 7.85
CA SER A 53 20.79 -22.89 8.45
C SER A 53 21.00 -24.14 7.58
N GLY A 54 21.70 -24.02 6.44
CA GLY A 54 21.98 -25.12 5.51
C GLY A 54 20.75 -25.60 4.71
N LYS A 55 19.69 -24.79 4.63
CA LYS A 55 18.46 -25.11 3.88
C LYS A 55 18.43 -24.32 2.58
N ASP A 56 17.84 -24.89 1.53
CA ASP A 56 17.65 -24.19 0.25
C ASP A 56 16.48 -23.19 0.34
N PRO A 57 16.74 -21.87 0.41
CA PRO A 57 15.68 -20.87 0.57
C PRO A 57 14.72 -20.86 -0.62
N LEU A 58 15.23 -21.09 -1.83
CA LEU A 58 14.43 -21.10 -3.04
C LEU A 58 13.40 -22.25 -3.04
N GLN A 59 13.78 -23.43 -2.55
CA GLN A 59 12.87 -24.56 -2.42
C GLN A 59 11.79 -24.27 -1.37
N ALA A 60 12.17 -23.69 -0.24
CA ALA A 60 11.24 -23.30 0.81
C ALA A 60 10.24 -22.23 0.35
N TYR A 61 10.68 -21.21 -0.39
CA TYR A 61 9.75 -20.20 -0.94
C TYR A 61 8.82 -20.76 -2.01
N ARG A 62 9.31 -21.67 -2.86
CA ARG A 62 8.45 -22.38 -3.82
C ARG A 62 7.40 -23.22 -3.11
N ALA A 63 7.78 -23.95 -2.06
CA ALA A 63 6.85 -24.71 -1.25
C ALA A 63 5.80 -23.78 -0.60
N LEU A 64 6.22 -22.65 -0.01
CA LEU A 64 5.31 -21.65 0.57
C LEU A 64 4.27 -21.15 -0.44
N LEU A 65 4.71 -20.79 -1.65
CA LEU A 65 3.80 -20.33 -2.71
C LEU A 65 2.86 -21.43 -3.22
N GLN A 66 3.35 -22.67 -3.33
CA GLN A 66 2.52 -23.82 -3.67
C GLN A 66 1.51 -24.14 -2.57
N THR A 67 1.87 -23.97 -1.30
CA THR A 67 0.97 -24.20 -0.18
C THR A 67 -0.13 -23.14 -0.10
N SER A 68 0.17 -21.88 -0.34
CA SER A 68 -0.81 -20.80 -0.22
C SER A 68 -1.71 -20.62 -1.45
N LEU A 69 -1.19 -20.78 -2.68
CA LEU A 69 -1.97 -20.58 -3.91
C LEU A 69 -1.90 -21.72 -4.93
N GLY A 70 -1.17 -22.81 -4.65
CA GLY A 70 -0.84 -23.82 -5.67
C GLY A 70 -2.00 -24.70 -6.15
N SER A 71 -3.17 -24.66 -5.50
CA SER A 71 -4.34 -25.44 -5.90
C SER A 71 -5.58 -24.54 -6.06
N ARG A 72 -6.46 -24.90 -7.00
CA ARG A 72 -7.78 -24.27 -7.17
C ARG A 72 -8.56 -24.23 -5.87
N THR A 73 -8.43 -25.26 -5.04
CA THR A 73 -9.06 -25.33 -3.71
C THR A 73 -8.45 -24.34 -2.73
N ALA A 74 -7.13 -24.11 -2.77
CA ALA A 74 -6.45 -23.16 -1.86
C ALA A 74 -6.88 -21.71 -2.14
N VAL A 75 -7.02 -21.38 -3.43
CA VAL A 75 -7.56 -20.08 -3.85
C VAL A 75 -9.03 -19.94 -3.45
N ALA A 76 -9.86 -20.97 -3.70
CA ALA A 76 -11.27 -20.95 -3.29
C ALA A 76 -11.42 -20.79 -1.77
N ASN A 77 -10.63 -21.50 -0.97
CA ASN A 77 -10.62 -21.36 0.49
C ASN A 77 -10.18 -19.95 0.93
N SER A 78 -9.21 -19.34 0.25
CA SER A 78 -8.80 -17.96 0.52
C SER A 78 -9.91 -16.97 0.23
N LEU A 79 -10.65 -17.15 -0.87
CA LEU A 79 -11.82 -16.33 -1.21
C LEU A 79 -12.96 -16.55 -0.22
N LEU A 80 -13.25 -17.79 0.16
CA LEU A 80 -14.26 -18.11 1.16
C LEU A 80 -13.92 -17.48 2.52
N ALA A 81 -12.65 -17.50 2.92
CA ALA A 81 -12.17 -16.86 4.15
C ALA A 81 -12.18 -15.31 4.06
N ALA A 82 -11.92 -14.75 2.89
CA ALA A 82 -11.95 -13.31 2.66
C ALA A 82 -13.39 -12.76 2.55
N THR A 83 -14.34 -13.58 2.10
CA THR A 83 -15.73 -13.17 1.88
C THR A 83 -16.34 -12.52 3.12
N PRO A 84 -16.27 -13.12 4.34
CA PRO A 84 -16.73 -12.45 5.55
C PRO A 84 -16.11 -11.07 5.76
N ILE A 85 -14.78 -10.93 5.64
CA ILE A 85 -14.07 -9.64 5.86
C ILE A 85 -14.56 -8.54 4.90
N LEU A 86 -15.01 -8.90 3.70
CA LEU A 86 -15.59 -7.93 2.77
C LEU A 86 -17.01 -7.50 3.16
N PHE A 87 -17.71 -8.31 3.95
CA PHE A 87 -19.08 -8.07 4.40
C PHE A 87 -19.19 -7.72 5.89
N THR A 88 -18.07 -7.66 6.64
CA THR A 88 -18.00 -7.19 8.04
C THR A 88 -17.24 -5.88 8.11
#